data_AF-A0A4Q7FDW5-F1
#
_entry.id   AF-A0A4Q7FDW5-F1
#
_cell.length_a   1.000
_cell.length_b   1.000
_cell.length_c   1.000
_cell.angle_alpha   90.00
_cell.angle_beta   90.00
_cell.angle_gamma   90.00
#
_symmetry.space_group_name_H-M   'P 1'
#
loop_
_entity.id
_entity.type
_entity.pdbx_description
1 polymer ?
#
loop_
_entity_poly.entity_id
_entity_poly.type
_entity_poly.pdbx_seq_one_letter_code
_entity_poly.pdbx_strand_id
1 'polypeptide(L)' 'MTVKLTHLDKTFWPKERYTKGDVIAYYDRIAPYLFPYLKNRAEVLNRFPNGIKGNCGQRVPCYHPLNAI' A
#
# COMPACT_ATOMS: atom_id res chain seq x y z
N MET A 1 -2.30 -16.76 -13.00
CA MET A 1 -1.16 -16.44 -12.11
C MET A 1 -1.71 -16.18 -10.72
N THR A 2 -1.22 -16.87 -9.69
CA THR A 2 -1.75 -16.78 -8.31
C THR A 2 -0.75 -16.07 -7.40
N VAL A 3 -1.21 -15.08 -6.62
CA VAL A 3 -0.36 -14.33 -5.68
C VAL A 3 -0.48 -14.93 -4.28
N LYS A 4 0.65 -15.26 -3.64
CA LYS A 4 0.67 -15.73 -2.25
C LYS A 4 0.70 -14.55 -1.29
N LEU A 5 -0.27 -14.49 -0.38
CA LEU A 5 -0.35 -13.46 0.65
C LEU A 5 0.30 -13.96 1.95
N THR A 6 1.07 -13.09 2.61
CA THR A 6 1.75 -13.39 3.88
C THR A 6 1.58 -12.23 4.86
N HIS A 7 1.61 -12.54 6.16
CA HIS A 7 1.53 -11.57 7.27
C HIS A 7 0.31 -10.62 7.15
N LEU A 8 -0.89 -11.17 6.99
CA LEU A 8 -2.11 -10.37 6.81
C LEU A 8 -2.44 -9.54 8.06
N ASP A 9 -2.18 -10.08 9.25
CA ASP A 9 -2.44 -9.41 10.53
C ASP A 9 -1.41 -8.32 10.87
N LYS A 10 -0.39 -8.12 10.03
CA LYS A 10 0.63 -7.09 10.26
C LYS A 10 0.00 -5.72 10.19
N THR A 11 0.11 -4.95 11.28
CA THR A 11 -0.37 -3.56 11.36
C THR A 11 0.54 -2.62 10.57
N PHE A 12 -0.03 -1.86 9.64
CA PHE A 12 0.69 -0.85 8.85
C PHE A 12 0.44 0.58 9.38
N TRP A 13 -0.77 0.85 9.89
CA TRP A 13 -1.19 2.11 10.49
C TRP A 13 -1.55 1.90 11.97
N PRO A 14 -0.64 2.18 12.92
CA PRO A 14 -0.88 1.88 14.33
C PRO A 14 -1.99 2.70 14.99
N LYS A 15 -2.23 3.94 14.53
CA LYS A 15 -3.22 4.85 15.12
C LYS A 15 -4.65 4.42 14.74
N GLU A 16 -4.85 4.13 13.45
CA GLU A 16 -6.13 3.69 12.88
C GLU A 16 -6.34 2.17 13.00
N ARG A 17 -5.27 1.44 13.32
CA ARG A 17 -5.22 -0.03 13.46
C ARG A 17 -5.47 -0.80 12.16
N TYR A 18 -5.15 -0.23 11.01
CA TYR A 18 -5.25 -0.95 9.74
C TYR A 18 -4.11 -1.95 9.54
N THR A 19 -4.49 -3.16 9.12
CA THR A 19 -3.61 -4.29 8.82
C THR A 19 -3.33 -4.42 7.33
N LYS A 20 -2.34 -5.24 6.97
CA LYS A 20 -2.04 -5.58 5.57
C LYS A 20 -3.23 -6.24 4.88
N GLY A 21 -3.98 -7.08 5.61
CA GLY A 21 -5.21 -7.69 5.12
C GLY A 21 -6.25 -6.63 4.73
N ASP A 22 -6.46 -5.62 5.59
CA ASP A 22 -7.42 -4.55 5.33
C ASP A 22 -7.09 -3.75 4.07
N VAL A 23 -5.80 -3.45 3.87
CA VAL A 23 -5.33 -2.73 2.68
C VAL A 23 -5.59 -3.53 1.41
N ILE A 24 -5.32 -4.85 1.44
CA ILE A 24 -5.58 -5.72 0.28
C ILE A 24 -7.08 -5.78 0.00
N ALA A 25 -7.91 -5.99 1.03
CA ALA A 25 -9.36 -6.01 0.90
C ALA A 25 -9.93 -4.67 0.43
N TYR A 26 -9.29 -3.56 0.77
CA TYR A 26 -9.63 -2.24 0.23
C TYR A 26 -9.35 -2.16 -1.28
N TYR A 27 -8.13 -2.49 -1.71
CA TYR A 27 -7.76 -2.46 -3.13
C TYR A 27 -8.63 -3.39 -3.97
N ASP A 28 -8.97 -4.57 -3.47
CA ASP A 28 -9.87 -5.51 -4.15
C ASP A 28 -11.26 -4.89 -4.39
N ARG A 29 -11.83 -4.24 -3.37
CA ARG A 29 -13.13 -3.55 -3.47
C ARG A 29 -13.12 -2.36 -4.43
N ILE A 30 -12.03 -1.59 -4.47
CA ILE A 30 -11.96 -0.37 -5.32
C ILE A 30 -11.42 -0.64 -6.73
N ALA A 31 -10.85 -1.81 -6.99
CA ALA A 31 -10.21 -2.16 -8.26
C ALA A 31 -11.06 -1.85 -9.52
N PRO A 32 -12.39 -2.13 -9.55
CA PRO A 32 -13.22 -1.82 -10.73
C PRO A 32 -13.25 -0.33 -11.09
N TYR A 33 -13.17 0.54 -10.07
CA TYR A 33 -13.17 1.99 -10.26
C TYR A 33 -11.78 2.54 -10.57
N LEU A 34 -10.73 1.87 -10.10
CA LEU A 34 -9.35 2.34 -10.22
C LEU A 34 -8.73 1.99 -11.59
N PHE A 35 -9.01 0.80 -12.12
CA PHE A 35 -8.35 0.29 -13.33
C PHE A 35 -8.49 1.16 -14.60
N PRO A 36 -9.60 1.87 -14.87
CA PRO A 36 -9.69 2.77 -16.02
C PRO A 36 -8.59 3.84 -16.02
N TYR A 37 -8.15 4.27 -14.85
CA TYR A 37 -7.18 5.35 -14.69
C TYR A 37 -5.73 4.87 -14.71
N LEU A 38 -5.48 3.62 -14.30
CA LEU A 38 -4.13 3.02 -14.25
C LEU A 38 -3.72 2.33 -15.55
N LYS A 39 -4.68 2.03 -16.44
CA LYS A 39 -4.39 1.31 -17.68
C LYS A 39 -3.38 2.10 -18.53
N ASN A 40 -2.36 1.39 -19.02
CA ASN A 40 -1.28 1.94 -19.85
C ASN A 40 -0.44 3.04 -19.17
N ARG A 41 -0.37 3.06 -17.84
CA ARG A 41 0.51 3.96 -17.08
C ARG A 41 1.64 3.19 -16.41
N ALA A 42 2.83 3.78 -16.40
CA ALA A 42 3.96 3.25 -15.65
C ALA A 42 3.79 3.63 -14.17
N GLU A 43 3.61 2.63 -13.32
CA GLU A 43 3.38 2.82 -11.88
C GLU A 43 4.69 2.70 -11.10
N VAL A 44 4.96 3.71 -10.26
CA VAL A 44 6.05 3.67 -9.28
C VAL A 44 5.48 3.31 -7.92
N LEU A 45 6.03 2.27 -7.31
CA LEU A 45 5.53 1.76 -6.03
C LEU A 45 6.34 2.33 -4.87
N ASN A 46 5.71 3.10 -3.99
CA ASN A 46 6.26 3.47 -2.69
C ASN A 46 5.91 2.38 -1.66
N ARG A 47 6.90 1.60 -1.23
CA ARG A 47 6.67 0.38 -0.43
C ARG A 47 7.16 0.59 1.00
N PHE A 48 6.35 0.22 1.98
CA PHE A 48 6.70 0.29 3.40
C PHE A 48 6.61 -1.09 4.04
N PRO A 49 7.66 -1.92 3.94
CA PRO A 49 7.62 -3.30 4.43
C PRO A 49 7.29 -3.38 5.93
N ASN A 50 7.67 -2.36 6.69
CA ASN A 50 7.52 -2.25 8.14
C ASN A 50 6.46 -1.23 8.58
N GLY A 51 5.50 -0.93 7.70
CA GLY A 51 4.42 0.03 7.98
C GLY A 51 4.87 1.49 7.84
N ILE A 52 3.94 2.41 8.10
CA ILE A 52 4.09 3.84 7.73
C ILE A 52 5.25 4.57 8.43
N LYS A 53 5.68 4.08 9.60
CA LYS A 53 6.84 4.61 10.34
C LYS A 53 8.17 3.99 9.93
N GLY A 54 8.13 2.95 9.08
CA GLY A 54 9.31 2.24 8.62
C GLY A 54 10.00 2.94 7.44
N ASN A 55 11.19 2.46 7.09
CA ASN A 55 11.87 2.91 5.87
C ASN A 55 11.13 2.40 4.61
N CYS A 56 11.09 3.24 3.57
CA CYS A 56 10.50 2.86 2.29
C CYS A 56 11.47 2.07 1.37
N GLY A 57 12.72 1.91 1.78
CA GLY A 57 13.72 1.08 1.08
C GLY A 57 14.14 1.59 -0.31
N GLN A 58 13.91 2.86 -0.64
CA GLN A 58 14.27 3.43 -1.95
C GLN A 58 15.53 4.32 -1.88
N ARG A 59 16.25 4.39 -3.02
CA ARG A 59 17.36 5.36 -3.25
C ARG A 59 16.86 6.81 -3.39
N VAL A 60 15.55 7.00 -3.53
CA VAL A 60 14.89 8.31 -3.54
C VAL A 60 14.28 8.57 -2.16
N PRO A 61 14.19 9.85 -1.72
CA PRO A 61 13.55 10.19 -0.46
C PRO A 61 12.13 9.64 -0.39
N CYS A 62 11.81 8.98 0.72
CA CYS A 62 10.46 8.49 0.98
C CYS A 62 9.51 9.69 0.96
N TYR A 63 8.65 9.79 -0.06
CA TYR A 63 7.62 10.81 -0.08
C TYR A 63 6.57 10.43 0.96
N HIS A 64 6.62 11.08 2.12
CA HIS A 64 5.52 11.09 3.08
C HIS A 64 4.66 12.29 2.69
N PRO A 65 3.47 12.10 2.09
CA PRO A 65 2.61 13.24 1.81
C PRO A 65 2.40 13.99 3.13
N LEU A 66 2.62 15.31 3.12
CA LEU A 66 2.52 16.18 4.30
C LEU A 66 1.14 16.13 4.99
N ASN A 67 0.15 15.51 4.34
CA ASN A 67 -1.22 15.31 4.83
C ASN A 67 -1.66 13.84 4.77
N ALA A 68 -0.77 12.89 5.06
CA ALA A 68 -1.16 11.48 5.16
C ALA A 68 -1.96 11.20 6.45
N ILE A 69 -3.17 11.81 6.54
CA ILE A 69 -4.33 11.54 7.43
C ILE A 69 -4.00 11.22 8.90
#